data_AF-A0A955Y867-F1
#
_entry.id   AF-A0A955Y867-F1
#
_cell.length_a   1.000
_cell.length_b   1.000
_cell.length_c   1.000
_cell.angle_alpha   90.00
_cell.angle_beta   90.00
_cell.angle_gamma   90.00
#
_symmetry.space_group_name_H-M   'P 1'
#
loop_
_entity.id
_entity.type
_entity.pdbx_description
1 polymer ?
#
loop_
_entity_poly.entity_id
_entity_poly.type
_entity_poly.pdbx_seq_one_letter_code
_entity_poly.pdbx_strand_id
1 'polypeptide(L)'
;MQAPDRLAVARALFVAAHVVLLTMMALPEPAVSEEDLAKPDVQGWFRDTAGRLSRFGWEVDGEGLQELVVPWARRWQAARHGALSPGRLYARACGVHQSWRMFAGVSPEAGRLRVDARLDGTWSPAYRPRSGEHAWRVSFFEHERVRTLVNQFVHERHRSDYRRLGRFLAARVTDELGPADAVRLEMEQTVSPEPEVLRAQGELTVEKTYWSTVFGVREATP
;
A
#
# COMPACT_ATOMS: atom_id res chain seq x y z
N MET A 1 25.47 -30.51 -40.70
CA MET A 1 25.11 -29.45 -39.75
C MET A 1 23.81 -28.82 -40.25
N GLN A 2 22.66 -29.08 -39.59
CA GLN A 2 21.38 -28.50 -40.02
C GLN A 2 21.32 -27.03 -39.60
N ALA A 3 20.81 -26.16 -40.47
CA ALA A 3 20.57 -24.77 -40.11
C ALA A 3 19.53 -24.71 -38.98
N PRO A 4 19.73 -23.87 -37.95
CA PRO A 4 18.78 -23.76 -36.85
C PRO A 4 17.42 -23.28 -37.36
N ASP A 5 16.35 -23.83 -36.79
CA ASP A 5 14.98 -23.38 -37.04
C ASP A 5 14.87 -21.90 -36.66
N ARG A 6 14.63 -21.05 -37.66
CA ARG A 6 14.52 -19.59 -37.50
C ARG A 6 13.45 -19.22 -36.49
N LEU A 7 12.37 -20.01 -36.38
CA LEU A 7 11.30 -19.78 -35.43
C LEU A 7 11.76 -20.02 -33.99
N ALA A 8 12.53 -21.09 -33.76
CA ALA A 8 13.10 -21.38 -32.46
C ALA A 8 14.06 -20.27 -32.01
N VAL A 9 14.90 -19.77 -32.92
CA VAL A 9 15.82 -18.64 -32.64
C VAL A 9 15.03 -17.37 -32.29
N ALA A 10 14.01 -17.02 -33.08
CA ALA A 10 13.20 -15.83 -32.81
C ALA A 10 12.49 -15.91 -31.44
N ARG A 11 11.94 -17.07 -31.08
CA ARG A 11 11.32 -17.31 -29.76
C ARG A 11 12.35 -17.17 -28.63
N ALA A 12 13.54 -17.74 -28.78
CA ALA A 12 14.60 -17.63 -27.79
C ALA A 12 15.04 -16.17 -27.58
N LEU A 13 15.20 -15.41 -28.66
CA LEU A 13 15.53 -13.98 -28.59
C LEU A 13 14.43 -13.17 -27.91
N PHE A 14 13.16 -13.45 -28.21
CA PHE A 14 12.04 -12.79 -27.56
C PHE A 14 11.99 -13.08 -26.05
N VAL A 15 12.13 -14.34 -25.65
CA VAL A 15 12.16 -14.74 -24.23
C VAL A 15 13.36 -14.09 -23.52
N ALA A 16 14.54 -14.10 -24.13
CA ALA A 16 15.73 -13.44 -23.57
C ALA A 16 15.50 -11.93 -23.38
N ALA A 17 14.96 -11.25 -24.39
CA ALA A 17 14.63 -9.83 -24.30
C ALA A 17 13.58 -9.55 -23.20
N HIS A 18 12.56 -10.40 -23.07
CA HIS A 18 11.55 -10.30 -22.03
C HIS A 18 12.17 -10.45 -20.63
N VAL A 19 13.00 -11.48 -20.41
CA VAL A 19 13.66 -11.71 -19.12
C VAL A 19 14.59 -10.56 -18.77
N VAL A 20 15.41 -10.08 -19.72
CA VAL A 20 16.28 -8.91 -19.51
C VAL A 20 15.46 -7.69 -19.10
N LEU A 21 14.35 -7.42 -19.80
CA LEU A 21 13.49 -6.30 -19.45
C LEU A 21 12.88 -6.46 -18.05
N LEU A 22 12.36 -7.64 -17.70
CA LEU A 22 11.84 -7.91 -16.35
C LEU A 22 12.92 -7.71 -15.28
N THR A 23 14.14 -8.20 -15.51
CA THR A 23 15.27 -8.02 -14.59
C THR A 23 15.62 -6.55 -14.43
N MET A 24 15.67 -5.79 -15.53
CA MET A 24 15.91 -4.34 -15.46
C MET A 24 14.78 -3.60 -14.74
N MET A 25 13.53 -4.01 -14.92
CA MET A 25 12.38 -3.42 -14.22
C MET A 25 12.37 -3.78 -12.72
N ALA A 26 12.89 -4.96 -12.35
CA ALA A 26 13.02 -5.37 -10.96
C ALA A 26 14.14 -4.63 -10.20
N LEU A 27 15.03 -3.91 -10.91
CA LEU A 27 16.05 -3.10 -10.26
C LEU A 27 15.41 -2.04 -9.36
N PRO A 28 15.98 -1.77 -8.16
CA PRO A 28 15.42 -0.80 -7.23
C PRO A 28 15.21 0.57 -7.85
N GLU A 29 14.09 1.19 -7.51
CA GLU A 29 13.78 2.58 -7.84
C GLU A 29 13.79 3.39 -6.54
N PRO A 30 14.95 3.97 -6.14
CA PRO A 30 15.04 4.81 -4.97
C PRO A 30 14.39 6.17 -5.30
N ALA A 31 13.07 6.18 -5.39
CA ALA A 31 12.27 7.37 -5.58
C ALA A 31 12.20 8.11 -4.24
N VAL A 32 13.15 9.00 -4.02
CA VAL A 32 13.28 9.78 -2.80
C VAL A 32 12.88 11.22 -3.10
N SER A 33 11.72 11.64 -2.62
CA SER A 33 11.30 13.04 -2.68
C SER A 33 11.89 13.85 -1.52
N GLU A 34 11.90 15.18 -1.63
CA GLU A 34 12.31 16.06 -0.51
C GLU A 34 11.38 15.87 0.71
N GLU A 35 10.09 15.66 0.47
CA GLU A 35 9.12 15.35 1.52
C GLU A 35 9.45 14.04 2.24
N ASP A 36 9.87 13.00 1.50
CA ASP A 36 10.32 11.74 2.09
C ASP A 36 11.59 11.93 2.93
N LEU A 37 12.54 12.74 2.45
CA LEU A 37 13.77 13.04 3.20
C LEU A 37 13.48 13.80 4.49
N ALA A 38 12.46 14.67 4.52
CA ALA A 38 12.09 15.41 5.72
C ALA A 38 11.48 14.52 6.83
N LYS A 39 11.11 13.27 6.55
CA LYS A 39 10.47 12.38 7.53
C LYS A 39 11.45 12.00 8.66
N PRO A 40 11.02 12.07 9.94
CA PRO A 40 11.86 11.72 11.09
C PRO A 40 12.48 10.33 11.01
N ASP A 41 11.73 9.35 10.50
CA ASP A 41 12.19 7.96 10.37
C ASP A 41 13.31 7.81 9.34
N VAL A 42 13.21 8.55 8.21
CA VAL A 42 14.26 8.56 7.18
C VAL A 42 15.52 9.22 7.72
N GLN A 43 15.37 10.33 8.45
CA GLN A 43 16.48 10.98 9.16
C GLN A 43 17.10 10.07 10.22
N GLY A 44 16.27 9.31 10.95
CA GLY A 44 16.72 8.28 11.89
C GLY A 44 17.57 7.20 11.21
N TRP A 45 17.10 6.70 10.07
CA TRP A 45 17.84 5.71 9.28
C TRP A 45 19.22 6.21 8.84
N PHE A 46 19.33 7.47 8.38
CA PHE A 46 20.63 8.05 8.02
C PHE A 46 21.57 8.15 9.22
N ARG A 47 21.08 8.62 10.38
CA ARG A 47 21.87 8.69 11.61
C ARG A 47 22.34 7.31 12.06
N ASP A 48 21.45 6.32 12.08
CA ASP A 48 21.77 4.95 12.50
C ASP A 48 22.78 4.30 11.55
N THR A 49 22.61 4.52 10.25
CA THR A 49 23.52 3.97 9.23
C THR A 49 24.89 4.63 9.30
N ALA A 50 24.94 5.95 9.46
CA ALA A 50 26.18 6.69 9.70
C ALA A 50 26.91 6.16 10.95
N GLY A 51 26.19 6.00 12.07
CA GLY A 51 26.76 5.43 13.29
C GLY A 51 27.27 3.99 13.13
N ARG A 52 26.67 3.19 12.24
CA ARG A 52 27.19 1.86 11.88
C ARG A 52 28.45 1.96 11.02
N LEU A 53 28.49 2.87 10.05
CA LEU A 53 29.64 3.09 9.18
C LEU A 53 30.86 3.62 9.95
N SER A 54 30.65 4.47 10.96
CA SER A 54 31.72 4.93 11.85
C SER A 54 32.41 3.77 12.57
N ARG A 55 31.69 2.69 12.90
CA ARG A 55 32.30 1.48 13.49
C ARG A 55 33.25 0.75 12.53
N PHE A 56 33.15 1.01 11.23
CA PHE A 56 34.06 0.52 10.19
C PHE A 56 35.12 1.54 9.79
N GLY A 57 35.29 2.63 10.56
CA GLY A 57 36.29 3.68 10.32
C GLY A 57 35.87 4.73 9.30
N TRP A 58 34.60 4.77 8.90
CA TRP A 58 34.08 5.82 8.01
C TRP A 58 33.53 6.97 8.84
N GLU A 59 34.28 8.06 8.95
CA GLU A 59 33.87 9.27 9.66
C GLU A 59 32.86 10.07 8.81
N VAL A 60 31.60 9.67 8.89
CA VAL A 60 30.47 10.36 8.26
C VAL A 60 29.32 10.44 9.25
N ASP A 61 28.62 11.57 9.32
CA ASP A 61 27.40 11.74 10.10
C ASP A 61 26.15 11.51 9.23
N GLY A 62 24.96 11.68 9.81
CA GLY A 62 23.71 11.45 9.08
C GLY A 62 23.51 12.41 7.90
N GLU A 63 23.89 13.67 8.06
CA GLU A 63 23.75 14.70 7.03
C GLU A 63 24.73 14.46 5.88
N GLY A 64 26.01 14.23 6.18
CA GLY A 64 27.02 13.89 5.18
C GLY A 64 26.71 12.60 4.43
N LEU A 65 26.13 11.60 5.11
CA LEU A 65 25.69 10.36 4.44
C LEU A 65 24.52 10.64 3.48
N GLN A 66 23.58 11.49 3.88
CA GLN A 66 22.47 11.90 3.01
C GLN A 66 22.98 12.65 1.78
N GLU A 67 23.88 13.62 1.96
CA GLU A 67 24.50 14.38 0.86
C GLU A 67 25.25 13.50 -0.12
N LEU A 68 25.84 12.39 0.34
CA LEU A 68 26.52 11.43 -0.51
C LEU A 68 25.55 10.50 -1.25
N VAL A 69 24.56 9.94 -0.55
CA VAL A 69 23.67 8.89 -1.08
C VAL A 69 22.58 9.46 -1.98
N VAL A 70 21.97 10.60 -1.64
CA VAL A 70 20.81 11.13 -2.36
C VAL A 70 21.14 11.51 -3.81
N PRO A 71 22.24 12.24 -4.12
CA PRO A 71 22.60 12.53 -5.50
C PRO A 71 22.88 11.27 -6.32
N TRP A 72 23.52 10.27 -5.70
CA TRP A 72 23.78 8.99 -6.36
C TRP A 72 22.47 8.25 -6.67
N ALA A 73 21.54 8.19 -5.72
CA ALA A 73 20.22 7.60 -5.91
C ALA A 73 19.43 8.29 -7.04
N ARG A 74 19.47 9.63 -7.11
CA ARG A 74 18.84 10.41 -8.19
C ARG A 74 19.46 10.09 -9.56
N ARG A 75 20.80 10.02 -9.65
CA ARG A 75 21.50 9.66 -10.89
C ARG A 75 21.16 8.24 -11.34
N TRP A 76 21.14 7.29 -10.40
CA TRP A 76 20.70 5.92 -10.64
C TRP A 76 19.27 5.88 -11.17
N GLN A 77 18.34 6.59 -10.52
CA GLN A 77 16.95 6.68 -10.95
C GLN A 77 16.83 7.24 -12.37
N ALA A 78 17.56 8.31 -12.70
CA ALA A 78 17.58 8.89 -14.04
C ALA A 78 18.12 7.90 -15.09
N ALA A 79 19.24 7.24 -14.80
CA ALA A 79 19.83 6.23 -15.69
C ALA A 79 18.87 5.06 -15.92
N ARG A 80 18.26 4.53 -14.85
CA ARG A 80 17.24 3.48 -14.92
C ARG A 80 16.02 3.93 -15.75
N HIS A 81 15.53 5.14 -15.53
CA HIS A 81 14.37 5.69 -16.24
C HIS A 81 14.63 5.77 -17.75
N GLY A 82 15.83 6.21 -18.14
CA GLY A 82 16.29 6.23 -19.53
C GLY A 82 16.41 4.84 -20.14
N ALA A 83 17.10 3.93 -19.44
CA ALA A 83 17.31 2.55 -19.89
C ALA A 83 16.00 1.76 -20.07
N LEU A 84 15.01 2.00 -19.19
CA LEU A 84 13.69 1.36 -19.25
C LEU A 84 12.70 2.05 -20.19
N SER A 85 13.02 3.24 -20.71
CA SER A 85 12.09 4.01 -21.55
C SER A 85 11.58 3.24 -22.77
N PRO A 86 12.39 2.45 -23.52
CA PRO A 86 11.91 1.69 -24.67
C PRO A 86 10.97 0.55 -24.26
N GLY A 87 11.23 -0.04 -23.10
CA GLY A 87 10.46 -1.15 -22.55
C GLY A 87 9.07 -0.75 -22.04
N ARG A 88 8.77 0.54 -21.88
CA ARG A 88 7.49 0.99 -21.29
C ARG A 88 6.27 0.64 -22.13
N LEU A 89 6.38 0.79 -23.45
CA LEU A 89 5.26 0.48 -24.33
C LEU A 89 4.95 -1.01 -24.28
N TYR A 90 5.99 -1.85 -24.34
CA TYR A 90 5.88 -3.28 -24.16
C TYR A 90 5.30 -3.63 -22.78
N ALA A 91 5.84 -3.04 -21.72
CA ALA A 91 5.39 -3.30 -20.36
C ALA A 91 3.92 -2.95 -20.14
N ARG A 92 3.46 -1.83 -20.75
CA ARG A 92 2.05 -1.42 -20.74
C ARG A 92 1.19 -2.39 -21.55
N ALA A 93 1.62 -2.76 -22.75
CA ALA A 93 0.88 -3.66 -23.63
C ALA A 93 0.71 -5.06 -23.01
N CYS A 94 1.74 -5.55 -22.31
CA CYS A 94 1.72 -6.85 -21.64
C CYS A 94 1.21 -6.80 -20.19
N GLY A 95 0.92 -5.62 -19.64
CA GLY A 95 0.48 -5.47 -18.24
C GLY A 95 1.54 -5.84 -17.20
N VAL A 96 2.83 -5.83 -17.56
CA VAL A 96 3.95 -6.24 -16.66
C VAL A 96 4.52 -5.07 -15.87
N HIS A 97 3.70 -4.08 -15.51
CA HIS A 97 4.13 -2.99 -14.65
C HIS A 97 4.08 -3.42 -13.18
N GLN A 98 5.14 -3.11 -12.42
CA GLN A 98 5.09 -3.19 -10.97
C GLN A 98 4.58 -1.84 -10.45
N SER A 99 3.35 -1.79 -9.94
CA SER A 99 2.74 -0.55 -9.45
C SER A 99 3.11 -0.19 -8.01
N TRP A 100 3.79 -1.10 -7.29
CA TRP A 100 4.24 -0.89 -5.92
C TRP A 100 5.75 -0.64 -5.88
N ARG A 101 6.17 0.32 -5.03
CA ARG A 101 7.59 0.54 -4.75
C ARG A 101 8.06 -0.54 -3.79
N MET A 102 8.77 -1.54 -4.29
CA MET A 102 9.53 -2.42 -3.40
C MET A 102 10.63 -1.57 -2.76
N PHE A 103 10.78 -1.63 -1.44
CA PHE A 103 11.80 -0.90 -0.66
C PHE A 103 11.55 0.60 -0.40
N ALA A 104 10.34 1.12 -0.62
CA ALA A 104 9.96 2.36 0.05
C ALA A 104 9.83 2.08 1.56
N GLY A 105 10.13 3.08 2.40
CA GLY A 105 9.95 2.96 3.85
C GLY A 105 8.57 2.40 4.19
N VAL A 106 8.53 1.41 5.09
CA VAL A 106 7.27 0.84 5.56
C VAL A 106 6.58 1.94 6.37
N SER A 107 5.45 2.45 5.87
CA SER A 107 4.67 3.40 6.66
C SER A 107 4.22 2.68 7.95
N PRO A 108 4.44 3.27 9.14
CA PRO A 108 3.90 2.71 10.37
C PRO A 108 2.37 2.83 10.41
N GLU A 109 1.81 3.67 9.54
CA GLU A 109 0.39 3.96 9.43
C GLU A 109 -0.33 2.90 8.58
N ALA A 110 -1.47 2.42 9.07
CA ALA A 110 -2.32 1.48 8.37
C ALA A 110 -3.78 1.97 8.38
N GLY A 111 -4.42 1.92 7.21
CA GLY A 111 -5.84 2.18 7.07
C GLY A 111 -6.70 1.01 7.54
N ARG A 112 -7.75 1.28 8.31
CA ARG A 112 -8.72 0.29 8.82
C ARG A 112 -10.15 0.69 8.52
N LEU A 113 -10.90 -0.21 7.91
CA LEU A 113 -12.33 -0.05 7.72
C LEU A 113 -13.10 -0.64 8.91
N ARG A 114 -14.04 0.13 9.46
CA ARG A 114 -15.05 -0.35 10.41
C ARG A 114 -16.43 -0.21 9.78
N VAL A 115 -17.32 -1.15 10.12
CA VAL A 115 -18.71 -1.11 9.69
C VAL A 115 -19.62 -1.25 10.90
N ASP A 116 -20.55 -0.32 11.04
CA ASP A 116 -21.64 -0.38 12.00
C ASP A 116 -22.97 -0.47 11.26
N ALA A 117 -23.91 -1.21 11.83
CA ALA A 117 -25.29 -1.29 11.37
C ALA A 117 -26.19 -0.66 12.43
N ARG A 118 -27.20 0.09 12.02
CA ARG A 118 -28.26 0.54 12.93
C ARG A 118 -29.46 -0.40 12.79
N LEU A 119 -29.60 -1.30 13.76
CA LEU A 119 -30.68 -2.28 13.86
C LEU A 119 -31.62 -1.84 14.98
N ASP A 120 -32.92 -1.76 14.72
CA ASP A 120 -33.94 -1.33 15.69
C ASP A 120 -33.57 -0.01 16.40
N GLY A 121 -33.07 0.95 15.62
CA GLY A 121 -32.64 2.27 16.10
C GLY A 121 -31.30 2.32 16.86
N THR A 122 -30.67 1.17 17.13
CA THR A 122 -29.41 1.09 17.89
C THR A 122 -28.23 0.77 16.98
N TRP A 123 -27.11 1.49 17.15
CA TRP A 123 -25.87 1.20 16.44
C TRP A 123 -25.17 -0.01 17.05
N SER A 124 -24.93 -1.02 16.23
CA SER A 124 -24.19 -2.22 16.60
C SER A 124 -23.02 -2.44 15.64
N PRO A 125 -21.83 -2.80 16.15
CA PRO A 125 -20.68 -3.11 15.31
C PRO A 125 -20.94 -4.38 14.49
N ALA A 126 -20.91 -4.25 13.17
CA ALA A 126 -21.01 -5.39 12.26
C ALA A 126 -19.61 -5.96 11.99
N TYR A 127 -18.65 -5.08 11.65
CA TYR A 127 -17.28 -5.46 11.32
C TYR A 127 -16.26 -4.59 12.06
N ARG A 128 -15.26 -5.25 12.63
CA ARG A 128 -14.03 -4.68 13.18
C ARG A 128 -12.83 -5.50 12.73
N PRO A 129 -11.76 -4.89 12.18
CA PRO A 129 -10.57 -5.63 11.79
C PRO A 129 -9.98 -6.40 12.97
N ARG A 130 -9.69 -7.69 12.78
CA ARG A 130 -9.11 -8.60 13.79
C ARG A 130 -9.98 -8.82 15.04
N SER A 131 -11.27 -8.50 15.01
CA SER A 131 -12.20 -8.86 16.10
C SER A 131 -12.86 -10.20 15.81
N GLY A 132 -12.82 -11.11 16.77
CA GLY A 132 -13.59 -12.37 16.70
C GLY A 132 -15.09 -12.18 16.92
N GLU A 133 -15.50 -11.12 17.62
CA GLU A 133 -16.89 -10.83 17.97
C GLU A 133 -17.64 -10.07 16.87
N HIS A 134 -16.95 -9.14 16.19
CA HIS A 134 -17.53 -8.31 15.14
C HIS A 134 -16.94 -8.68 13.77
N ALA A 135 -17.26 -9.89 13.32
CA ALA A 135 -16.62 -10.56 12.20
C ALA A 135 -17.52 -10.67 10.94
N TRP A 136 -18.54 -9.81 10.79
CA TRP A 136 -19.41 -9.84 9.61
C TRP A 136 -18.57 -9.74 8.32
N ARG A 137 -18.70 -10.75 7.45
CA ARG A 137 -17.94 -10.89 6.21
C ARG A 137 -16.42 -10.78 6.38
N VAL A 138 -15.87 -11.26 7.49
CA VAL A 138 -14.42 -11.23 7.75
C VAL A 138 -13.60 -11.85 6.61
N SER A 139 -14.05 -12.97 6.03
CA SER A 139 -13.35 -13.62 4.90
C SER A 139 -13.26 -12.73 3.64
N PHE A 140 -14.26 -11.87 3.42
CA PHE A 140 -14.25 -10.89 2.34
C PHE A 140 -13.30 -9.74 2.66
N PHE A 141 -13.40 -9.14 3.86
CA PHE A 141 -12.57 -7.98 4.22
C PHE A 141 -11.10 -8.33 4.46
N GLU A 142 -10.80 -9.54 4.91
CA GLU A 142 -9.43 -10.02 5.12
C GLU A 142 -8.79 -10.61 3.86
N HIS A 143 -9.56 -10.76 2.77
CA HIS A 143 -9.00 -11.17 1.49
C HIS A 143 -8.01 -10.10 0.99
N GLU A 144 -6.82 -10.53 0.55
CA GLU A 144 -5.68 -9.63 0.25
C GLU A 144 -6.01 -8.53 -0.78
N ARG A 145 -6.78 -8.88 -1.81
CA ARG A 145 -7.26 -7.89 -2.81
C ARG A 145 -8.16 -6.81 -2.21
N VAL A 146 -9.02 -7.19 -1.26
CA VAL A 146 -9.93 -6.27 -0.59
C VAL A 146 -9.16 -5.42 0.42
N ARG A 147 -8.22 -6.01 1.16
CA ARG A 147 -7.31 -5.26 2.05
C ARG A 147 -6.52 -4.19 1.29
N THR A 148 -5.98 -4.55 0.13
CA THR A 148 -5.28 -3.60 -0.74
C THR A 148 -6.21 -2.45 -1.18
N LEU A 149 -7.43 -2.77 -1.58
CA LEU A 149 -8.44 -1.77 -1.95
C LEU A 149 -8.82 -0.87 -0.77
N VAL A 150 -9.07 -1.45 0.41
CA VAL A 150 -9.41 -0.72 1.64
C VAL A 150 -8.31 0.26 2.00
N ASN A 151 -7.05 -0.15 1.91
CA ASN A 151 -5.92 0.73 2.20
C ASN A 151 -5.88 1.95 1.26
N GLN A 152 -6.37 1.84 0.01
CA GLN A 152 -6.43 3.00 -0.89
C GLN A 152 -7.45 4.05 -0.45
N PHE A 153 -8.48 3.66 0.30
CA PHE A 153 -9.52 4.60 0.74
C PHE A 153 -9.04 5.60 1.78
N VAL A 154 -7.84 5.49 2.35
CA VAL A 154 -7.28 6.56 3.20
C VAL A 154 -6.97 7.83 2.40
N HIS A 155 -6.81 7.73 1.07
CA HIS A 155 -6.47 8.86 0.23
C HIS A 155 -7.73 9.55 -0.33
N GLU A 156 -7.78 10.89 -0.26
CA GLU A 156 -8.93 11.72 -0.71
C GLU A 156 -9.35 11.39 -2.16
N ARG A 157 -8.39 11.10 -3.06
CA ARG A 157 -8.69 10.78 -4.46
C ARG A 157 -9.59 9.55 -4.65
N HIS A 158 -9.66 8.66 -3.66
CA HIS A 158 -10.48 7.44 -3.69
C HIS A 158 -11.79 7.58 -2.89
N ARG A 159 -12.15 8.80 -2.45
CA ARG A 159 -13.35 9.06 -1.66
C ARG A 159 -14.65 8.70 -2.39
N SER A 160 -14.70 8.85 -3.71
CA SER A 160 -15.86 8.45 -4.53
C SER A 160 -16.05 6.93 -4.51
N ASP A 161 -14.97 6.16 -4.63
CA ASP A 161 -14.99 4.70 -4.59
C ASP A 161 -15.32 4.19 -3.18
N TYR A 162 -14.83 4.86 -2.13
CA TYR A 162 -15.24 4.61 -0.74
C TYR A 162 -16.76 4.74 -0.56
N ARG A 163 -17.38 5.78 -1.12
CA ARG A 163 -18.86 5.95 -1.07
C ARG A 163 -19.60 4.87 -1.85
N ARG A 164 -19.05 4.41 -2.98
CA ARG A 164 -19.62 3.28 -3.75
C ARG A 164 -19.57 1.99 -2.94
N LEU A 165 -18.45 1.71 -2.27
CA LEU A 165 -18.34 0.59 -1.35
C LEU A 165 -19.36 0.71 -0.22
N GLY A 166 -19.53 1.90 0.37
CA GLY A 166 -20.51 2.13 1.42
C GLY A 166 -21.95 1.81 1.02
N ARG A 167 -22.39 2.25 -0.17
CA ARG A 167 -23.71 1.87 -0.70
C ARG A 167 -23.85 0.37 -0.92
N PHE A 168 -22.83 -0.26 -1.51
CA PHE A 168 -22.81 -1.72 -1.69
C PHE A 168 -22.91 -2.46 -0.35
N LEU A 169 -22.13 -2.06 0.64
CA LEU A 169 -22.15 -2.70 1.97
C LEU A 169 -23.45 -2.42 2.71
N ALA A 170 -24.05 -1.23 2.55
CA ALA A 170 -25.33 -0.92 3.14
C ALA A 170 -26.43 -1.91 2.71
N ALA A 171 -26.52 -2.19 1.40
CA ALA A 171 -27.44 -3.21 0.89
C ALA A 171 -27.14 -4.61 1.47
N ARG A 172 -25.85 -4.99 1.55
CA ARG A 172 -25.46 -6.31 2.08
C ARG A 172 -25.73 -6.50 3.57
N VAL A 173 -25.54 -5.46 4.38
CA VAL A 173 -25.88 -5.50 5.80
C VAL A 173 -27.38 -5.76 5.96
N THR A 174 -28.22 -5.05 5.21
CA THR A 174 -29.68 -5.21 5.26
C THR A 174 -30.12 -6.62 4.88
N ASP A 175 -29.51 -7.20 3.85
CA ASP A 175 -29.83 -8.54 3.38
C ASP A 175 -29.41 -9.64 4.37
N GLU A 176 -28.33 -9.45 5.13
CA GLU A 176 -27.68 -10.53 5.90
C GLU A 176 -27.81 -10.42 7.41
N LEU A 177 -27.86 -9.20 7.96
CA LEU A 177 -27.92 -8.95 9.41
C LEU A 177 -29.32 -8.52 9.88
N GLY A 178 -30.26 -8.35 8.95
CA GLY A 178 -31.63 -7.90 9.22
C GLY A 178 -31.88 -6.46 8.74
N PRO A 179 -33.12 -5.95 8.89
CA PRO A 179 -33.55 -4.67 8.32
C PRO A 179 -32.88 -3.48 9.02
N ALA A 180 -31.62 -3.21 8.68
CA ALA A 180 -30.92 -2.03 9.14
C ALA A 180 -31.54 -0.77 8.51
N ASP A 181 -31.65 0.30 9.29
CA ASP A 181 -32.11 1.60 8.77
C ASP A 181 -30.96 2.40 8.16
N ALA A 182 -29.75 2.19 8.69
CA ALA A 182 -28.56 2.88 8.28
C ALA A 182 -27.32 2.02 8.51
N VAL A 183 -26.28 2.26 7.71
CA VAL A 183 -24.97 1.65 7.86
C VAL A 183 -23.93 2.74 7.91
N ARG A 184 -23.01 2.68 8.88
CA ARG A 184 -21.91 3.62 9.02
C ARG A 184 -20.62 2.91 8.66
N LEU A 185 -19.87 3.49 7.72
CA LEU A 185 -18.50 3.10 7.47
C LEU A 185 -17.57 4.15 8.06
N GLU A 186 -16.52 3.68 8.71
CA GLU A 186 -15.46 4.53 9.21
C GLU A 186 -14.10 4.04 8.70
N MET A 187 -13.31 4.96 8.18
CA MET A 187 -11.94 4.70 7.77
C MET A 187 -11.00 5.33 8.77
N GLU A 188 -10.31 4.51 9.54
CA GLU A 188 -9.38 4.91 10.59
C GLU A 188 -7.93 4.75 10.13
N GLN A 189 -7.07 5.61 10.64
CA GLN A 189 -5.62 5.48 10.61
C GLN A 189 -5.16 4.94 11.96
N THR A 190 -4.49 3.79 11.93
CA THR A 190 -3.78 3.28 13.09
C THR A 190 -2.30 3.41 12.86
N VAL A 191 -1.56 3.88 13.87
CA VAL A 191 -0.10 3.88 13.85
C VAL A 191 0.38 2.62 14.56
N SER A 192 1.33 1.92 13.96
CA SER A 192 2.03 0.82 14.63
C SER A 192 3.00 1.44 15.63
N PRO A 193 2.75 1.30 16.95
CA PRO A 193 3.66 1.84 17.94
C PRO A 193 4.91 0.96 18.03
N GLU A 194 5.92 1.45 18.72
CA GLU A 194 7.11 0.66 19.03
C GLU A 194 6.73 -0.67 19.72
N PRO A 195 7.45 -1.78 19.48
CA PRO A 195 7.10 -3.09 20.02
C PRO A 195 6.95 -3.12 21.54
N GLU A 196 7.72 -2.30 22.26
CA GLU A 196 7.64 -2.19 23.72
C GLU A 196 6.33 -1.54 24.18
N VAL A 197 5.91 -0.47 23.48
CA VAL A 197 4.63 0.22 23.73
C VAL A 197 3.46 -0.70 23.40
N LEU A 198 3.52 -1.43 22.27
CA LEU A 198 2.49 -2.38 21.90
C LEU A 198 2.34 -3.49 22.94
N ARG A 199 3.45 -4.02 23.47
CA ARG A 199 3.43 -5.05 24.52
C ARG A 199 2.83 -4.53 25.83
N ALA A 200 3.09 -3.26 26.18
CA ALA A 200 2.57 -2.66 27.40
C ALA A 200 1.07 -2.32 27.30
N GLN A 201 0.62 -1.82 26.14
CA GLN A 201 -0.77 -1.37 25.95
C GLN A 201 -1.71 -2.48 25.49
N GLY A 202 -1.21 -3.51 24.81
CA GLY A 202 -2.00 -4.62 24.26
C GLY A 202 -2.87 -4.25 23.05
N GLU A 203 -3.00 -2.96 22.73
CA GLU A 203 -3.87 -2.44 21.67
C GLU A 203 -3.14 -1.43 20.78
N LEU A 204 -3.70 -1.19 19.60
CA LEU A 204 -3.18 -0.22 18.64
C LEU A 204 -3.94 1.09 18.76
N THR A 205 -3.20 2.19 18.83
CA THR A 205 -3.79 3.53 18.91
C THR A 205 -4.38 3.94 17.56
N VAL A 206 -5.63 4.38 17.59
CA VAL A 206 -6.25 5.10 16.47
C VAL A 206 -5.77 6.54 16.55
N GLU A 207 -5.03 6.98 15.54
CA GLU A 207 -4.51 8.34 15.48
C GLU A 207 -5.57 9.31 14.93
N LYS A 208 -6.29 8.88 13.89
CA LYS A 208 -7.24 9.73 13.18
C LYS A 208 -8.31 8.92 12.47
N THR A 209 -9.52 9.47 12.38
CA THR A 209 -10.56 8.99 11.46
C THR A 209 -10.55 9.85 10.19
N TYR A 210 -10.26 9.26 9.03
CA TYR A 210 -10.27 9.97 7.74
C TYR A 210 -11.70 10.31 7.32
N TRP A 211 -12.56 9.29 7.31
CA TRP A 211 -13.93 9.41 6.88
C TRP A 211 -14.83 8.69 7.86
N SER A 212 -15.95 9.30 8.21
CA SER A 212 -17.11 8.62 8.78
C SER A 212 -18.29 8.99 7.90
N THR A 213 -18.97 8.00 7.35
CA THR A 213 -20.12 8.24 6.45
C THR A 213 -21.22 7.27 6.78
N VAL A 214 -22.42 7.84 6.98
CA VAL A 214 -23.65 7.09 7.21
C VAL A 214 -24.39 6.98 5.88
N PHE A 215 -24.82 5.77 5.56
CA PHE A 215 -25.57 5.43 4.36
C PHE A 215 -26.96 4.98 4.79
N GLY A 216 -28.00 5.69 4.33
CA GLY A 216 -29.37 5.26 4.52
C GLY A 216 -29.70 4.10 3.59
N VAL A 217 -30.43 3.09 4.08
CA VAL A 217 -30.71 1.87 3.30
C VAL A 217 -31.64 2.13 2.12
N ARG A 218 -32.50 3.16 2.20
CA ARG A 218 -33.35 3.59 1.08
C ARG A 218 -32.57 4.19 -0.11
N GLU A 219 -31.34 4.65 0.10
CA GLU A 219 -30.48 5.22 -0.95
C GLU A 219 -29.59 4.17 -1.64
N ALA A 220 -29.63 2.91 -1.18
CA ALA A 220 -28.70 1.86 -1.59
C ALA A 220 -29.22 0.97 -2.75
N THR A 221 -30.27 1.38 -3.46
CA THR A 221 -30.71 0.68 -4.68
C THR A 221 -29.70 0.97 -5.80
N PRO A 222 -29.14 -0.06 -6.47
CA PRO A 222 -28.01 0.08 -7.40
C PRO A 222 -28.28 0.98 -8.60
#